data_AF-A0A1C5DJL5-F1
#
_entry.id   AF-A0A1C5DJL5-F1
#
_cell.length_a   1.000
_cell.length_b   1.000
_cell.length_c   1.000
_cell.angle_alpha   90.00
_cell.angle_beta   90.00
_cell.angle_gamma   90.00
#
_symmetry.space_group_name_H-M   'P 1'
#
loop_
_entity.id
_entity.type
_entity.pdbx_description
1 polymer ?
#
loop_
_entity_poly.entity_id
_entity_poly.type
_entity_poly.pdbx_seq_one_letter_code
_entity_poly.pdbx_strand_id
1 'polypeptide(L)'
;MPSSAPGADEKLKPLSDDEKRLVFGEQGDGESAEGESVPDGGCFGEAEAKINEAGVPEAAISFASQVNRESFERSIGDERVDVVVKAWSKCMAESGYSYDSPLESVGDEKFHSSEKAGAEEKRVALTDLDCKGRVGLIEKWGSVEAGMQKEAMKRDPEKLIQLKAFQESQLRNARKALSGS
;
A
#
# COMPACT_ATOMS: atom_id res chain seq x y z
N MET A 1 19.98 -13.32 -3.54
CA MET A 1 18.72 -12.60 -3.79
C MET A 1 17.63 -13.64 -3.96
N PRO A 2 16.75 -13.87 -2.98
CA PRO A 2 15.47 -14.49 -3.27
C PRO A 2 14.54 -13.41 -3.85
N SER A 3 13.81 -13.82 -4.88
CA SER A 3 13.04 -12.98 -5.80
C SER A 3 12.03 -12.09 -5.08
N SER A 4 12.05 -10.80 -5.40
CA SER A 4 10.87 -9.93 -5.30
C SER A 4 9.66 -10.66 -5.89
N ALA A 5 8.48 -10.44 -5.31
CA ALA A 5 7.22 -10.82 -5.92
C ALA A 5 7.25 -10.41 -7.42
N PRO A 6 6.83 -11.29 -8.34
CA PRO A 6 6.73 -10.92 -9.75
C PRO A 6 5.82 -9.70 -9.86
N GLY A 7 6.34 -8.58 -10.37
CA GLY A 7 5.54 -7.42 -10.77
C GLY A 7 5.61 -6.16 -9.89
N ALA A 8 6.24 -6.15 -8.71
CA ALA A 8 6.23 -4.92 -7.88
C ALA A 8 7.20 -3.82 -8.36
N ASP A 9 8.17 -4.17 -9.21
CA ASP A 9 9.20 -3.25 -9.73
C ASP A 9 9.40 -3.36 -11.25
N GLU A 10 8.47 -4.02 -11.95
CA GLU A 10 8.46 -3.98 -13.42
C GLU A 10 7.87 -2.65 -13.85
N LYS A 11 8.71 -1.60 -13.80
CA LYS A 11 8.48 -0.25 -14.35
C LYS A 11 7.00 0.10 -14.42
N LEU A 12 6.41 0.57 -13.32
CA LEU A 12 5.11 1.23 -13.40
C LEU A 12 5.21 2.30 -14.50
N LYS A 13 4.70 1.96 -15.69
CA LYS A 13 4.64 2.92 -16.78
C LYS A 13 3.74 4.03 -16.27
N PRO A 14 4.11 5.31 -16.47
CA PRO A 14 3.16 6.38 -16.21
C PRO A 14 1.87 6.04 -16.97
N LEU A 15 0.74 6.14 -16.29
CA LEU A 15 -0.57 5.87 -16.86
C LEU A 15 -0.69 6.63 -18.20
N SER A 16 -1.17 5.94 -19.23
CA SER A 16 -1.60 6.59 -20.47
C SER A 16 -2.72 7.57 -20.18
N ASP A 17 -2.98 8.51 -21.09
CA ASP A 17 -4.02 9.51 -20.87
C ASP A 17 -5.43 8.87 -20.79
N ASP A 18 -5.65 7.77 -21.50
CA ASP A 18 -6.89 7.00 -21.41
C ASP A 18 -7.04 6.27 -20.06
N GLU A 19 -5.94 5.73 -19.52
CA GLU A 19 -5.94 5.11 -18.18
C GLU A 19 -6.15 6.17 -17.08
N LYS A 20 -5.55 7.35 -17.21
CA LYS A 20 -5.81 8.47 -16.29
C LYS A 20 -7.28 8.90 -16.35
N ARG A 21 -7.87 8.98 -17.55
CA ARG A 21 -9.31 9.29 -17.72
C ARG A 21 -10.20 8.25 -17.04
N LEU A 22 -9.84 6.98 -17.11
CA LEU A 22 -10.62 5.90 -16.49
C LEU A 22 -10.57 5.95 -14.95
N VAL A 23 -9.42 6.33 -14.37
CA VAL A 23 -9.22 6.38 -12.91
C VAL A 23 -9.71 7.69 -12.30
N PHE A 24 -9.40 8.82 -12.94
CA PHE A 24 -9.64 10.16 -12.40
C PHE A 24 -10.83 10.88 -13.05
N GLY A 25 -11.47 10.26 -14.05
CA GLY A 25 -12.45 10.91 -14.90
C GLY A 25 -11.80 11.77 -15.99
N GLU A 26 -12.61 12.34 -16.87
CA GLU A 26 -12.15 13.30 -17.87
C GLU A 26 -11.69 14.58 -17.16
N GLN A 27 -10.38 14.77 -17.07
CA GLN A 27 -9.79 16.02 -16.59
C GLN A 27 -9.90 17.04 -17.74
N GLY A 28 -10.98 17.82 -17.73
CA GLY A 28 -11.22 18.86 -18.72
C GLY A 28 -10.16 19.97 -18.67
N ASP A 29 -9.96 20.63 -19.79
CA ASP A 29 -9.15 21.84 -19.97
C ASP A 29 -9.88 23.13 -19.57
N GLY A 30 -11.01 22.98 -18.87
CA GLY A 30 -11.80 24.08 -18.34
C GLY A 30 -13.20 24.22 -18.96
N GLU A 31 -13.63 23.31 -19.83
CA GLU A 31 -14.97 23.33 -20.44
C GLU A 31 -15.75 22.02 -20.14
N SER A 32 -17.03 22.15 -19.77
CA SER A 32 -17.93 21.01 -19.62
C SER A 32 -18.43 20.52 -20.99
N ALA A 33 -19.00 19.31 -21.04
CA ALA A 33 -19.68 18.80 -22.23
C ALA A 33 -20.85 19.71 -22.69
N GLU A 34 -21.34 20.59 -21.81
CA GLU A 34 -22.41 21.55 -22.07
C GLU A 34 -21.88 22.98 -22.33
N GLY A 35 -20.55 23.17 -22.38
CA GLY A 35 -19.90 24.45 -22.66
C GLY A 35 -19.83 25.40 -21.45
N GLU A 36 -20.01 24.89 -20.24
CA GLU A 36 -19.83 25.67 -19.00
C GLU A 36 -18.37 25.63 -18.56
N SER A 37 -17.89 26.71 -17.93
CA SER A 37 -16.54 26.74 -17.37
C SER A 37 -16.43 25.78 -16.19
N VAL A 38 -15.55 24.78 -16.29
CA VAL A 38 -15.21 23.85 -15.21
C VAL A 38 -13.82 24.22 -14.69
N PRO A 39 -13.52 24.05 -13.39
CA PRO A 39 -12.14 24.18 -12.90
C PRO A 39 -11.18 23.23 -13.61
N ASP A 40 -9.91 23.62 -13.74
CA ASP A 40 -8.84 22.76 -14.23
C ASP A 40 -8.83 21.43 -13.45
N GLY A 41 -8.86 20.29 -14.17
CA GLY A 41 -8.92 18.96 -13.55
C GLY A 41 -10.31 18.56 -13.02
N GLY A 42 -11.35 19.34 -13.30
CA GLY A 42 -12.73 19.01 -12.93
C GLY A 42 -13.02 19.06 -11.44
N CYS A 43 -14.10 18.42 -11.02
CA CYS A 43 -14.45 18.29 -9.60
C CYS A 43 -13.34 17.60 -8.79
N PHE A 44 -12.58 16.68 -9.41
CA PHE A 44 -11.44 16.03 -8.78
C PHE A 44 -10.31 17.03 -8.51
N GLY A 45 -9.91 17.81 -9.52
CA GLY A 45 -8.88 18.86 -9.38
C GLY A 45 -9.28 19.94 -8.38
N GLU A 46 -10.55 20.37 -8.37
CA GLU A 46 -11.06 21.30 -7.35
C GLU A 46 -10.96 20.71 -5.94
N ALA A 47 -11.37 19.44 -5.76
CA ALA A 47 -11.28 18.76 -4.48
C ALA A 47 -9.81 18.60 -4.04
N GLU A 48 -8.93 18.19 -4.95
CA GLU A 48 -7.51 18.03 -4.68
C GLU A 48 -6.87 19.35 -4.26
N ALA A 49 -7.12 20.43 -5.01
CA ALA A 49 -6.61 21.77 -4.69
C ALA A 49 -7.11 22.27 -3.33
N LYS A 50 -8.41 22.08 -3.04
CA LYS A 50 -9.01 22.50 -1.76
C LYS A 50 -8.49 21.70 -0.58
N ILE A 51 -8.31 20.39 -0.75
CA ILE A 51 -7.79 19.54 0.32
C ILE A 51 -6.30 19.90 0.54
N ASN A 52 -5.50 19.97 -0.53
CA ASN A 52 -4.05 20.23 -0.55
C ASN A 52 -3.64 21.72 -0.44
N GLU A 53 -4.55 22.62 -0.05
CA GLU A 53 -4.33 24.08 -0.04
C GLU A 53 -3.05 24.53 0.71
N ALA A 54 -2.63 23.76 1.73
CA ALA A 54 -1.42 24.02 2.50
C ALA A 54 -0.10 23.69 1.77
N GLY A 55 -0.17 23.14 0.56
CA GLY A 55 0.96 22.66 -0.24
C GLY A 55 1.36 21.23 0.10
N VAL A 56 1.69 20.45 -0.93
CA VAL A 56 2.09 19.04 -0.80
C VAL A 56 3.58 18.93 -0.42
N PRO A 57 3.95 18.34 0.72
CA PRO A 57 5.33 18.19 1.14
C PRO A 57 5.96 16.94 0.51
N GLU A 58 6.27 17.00 -0.79
CA GLU A 58 6.77 15.85 -1.58
C GLU A 58 7.96 15.13 -0.93
N ALA A 59 8.93 15.87 -0.42
CA ALA A 59 10.10 15.29 0.25
C ALA A 59 9.74 14.51 1.52
N ALA A 60 8.71 14.96 2.25
CA ALA A 60 8.24 14.30 3.47
C ALA A 60 7.42 13.03 3.16
N ILE A 61 6.58 13.08 2.13
CA ILE A 61 5.85 11.92 1.60
C ILE A 61 6.84 10.87 1.11
N SER A 62 7.82 11.27 0.29
CA SER A 62 8.86 10.39 -0.24
C SER A 62 9.66 9.73 0.88
N PHE A 63 10.04 10.48 1.92
CA PHE A 63 10.75 9.93 3.07
C PHE A 63 9.92 8.89 3.84
N ALA A 64 8.64 9.15 4.12
CA ALA A 64 7.78 8.18 4.80
C ALA A 64 7.58 6.90 3.98
N SER A 65 7.38 7.03 2.66
CA SER A 65 7.28 5.90 1.73
C SER A 65 8.59 5.09 1.68
N GLN A 66 9.74 5.76 1.70
CA GLN A 66 11.05 5.13 1.77
C GLN A 66 11.21 4.34 3.06
N VAL A 67 10.87 4.94 4.22
CA VAL A 67 10.94 4.26 5.53
C VAL A 67 10.09 2.98 5.51
N ASN A 68 8.86 3.05 5.01
CA ASN A 68 7.95 1.90 4.92
C ASN A 68 8.50 0.79 4.01
N ARG A 69 8.97 1.14 2.81
CA ARG A 69 9.50 0.16 1.85
C ARG A 69 10.78 -0.49 2.35
N GLU A 70 11.75 0.30 2.78
CA GLU A 70 13.06 -0.21 3.21
C GLU A 70 12.97 -1.03 4.50
N SER A 71 12.07 -0.69 5.44
CA SER A 71 11.86 -1.50 6.64
C SER A 71 11.31 -2.88 6.30
N PHE A 72 10.32 -2.92 5.40
CA PHE A 72 9.71 -4.17 4.97
C PHE A 72 10.75 -5.05 4.24
N GLU A 73 11.45 -4.50 3.25
CA GLU A 73 12.50 -5.20 2.50
C GLU A 73 13.57 -5.79 3.43
N ARG A 74 14.02 -5.02 4.43
CA ARG A 74 15.01 -5.50 5.41
C ARG A 74 14.45 -6.56 6.34
N SER A 75 13.19 -6.44 6.75
CA SER A 75 12.54 -7.40 7.65
C SER A 75 12.38 -8.79 7.00
N ILE A 76 12.19 -8.86 5.68
CA ILE A 76 12.13 -10.15 4.95
C ILE A 76 13.41 -10.96 5.16
N GLY A 77 14.56 -10.30 5.23
CA GLY A 77 15.87 -10.94 5.43
C GLY A 77 16.32 -11.07 6.88
N ASP A 78 15.48 -10.71 7.86
CA ASP A 78 15.83 -10.75 9.28
C ASP A 78 15.68 -12.18 9.83
N GLU A 79 16.69 -12.65 10.57
CA GLU A 79 16.70 -14.00 11.15
C GLU A 79 15.49 -14.27 12.06
N ARG A 80 14.97 -13.24 12.75
CA ARG A 80 13.80 -13.37 13.63
C ARG A 80 12.52 -13.59 12.83
N VAL A 81 12.45 -13.03 11.61
CA VAL A 81 11.34 -13.23 10.68
C VAL A 81 11.44 -14.61 10.02
N ASP A 82 12.63 -15.02 9.59
CA ASP A 82 12.88 -16.35 9.01
C ASP A 82 12.40 -17.49 9.93
N VAL A 83 12.66 -17.38 11.25
CA VAL A 83 12.19 -18.37 12.24
C VAL A 83 10.67 -18.53 12.23
N VAL A 84 9.92 -17.43 12.21
CA VAL A 84 8.45 -17.51 12.25
C VAL A 84 7.85 -17.87 10.88
N VAL A 85 8.50 -17.47 9.78
CA VAL A 85 8.13 -17.87 8.43
C VAL A 85 8.29 -19.39 8.25
N LYS A 86 9.38 -19.98 8.73
CA LYS A 86 9.58 -21.45 8.72
C LYS A 86 8.52 -22.18 9.54
N ALA A 87 8.15 -21.64 10.70
CA ALA A 87 7.07 -22.21 11.51
C ALA A 87 5.71 -22.16 10.78
N TRP A 88 5.41 -21.05 10.10
CA TRP A 88 4.22 -20.92 9.26
C TRP A 88 4.25 -21.89 8.08
N SER A 89 5.37 -22.01 7.36
CA SER A 89 5.53 -22.92 6.22
C SER A 89 5.28 -24.37 6.63
N LYS A 90 5.81 -24.78 7.79
CA LYS A 90 5.51 -26.10 8.36
C LYS A 90 4.01 -26.30 8.63
N CYS A 91 3.32 -25.30 9.17
CA CYS A 91 1.88 -25.38 9.40
C CYS A 91 1.07 -25.50 8.09
N MET A 92 1.46 -24.77 7.04
CA MET A 92 0.87 -24.90 5.71
C MET A 92 1.08 -26.32 5.16
N ALA A 93 2.29 -26.88 5.32
CA ALA A 93 2.62 -28.22 4.87
C ALA A 93 1.83 -29.31 5.61
N GLU A 94 1.59 -29.15 6.92
CA GLU A 94 0.68 -30.01 7.70
C GLU A 94 -0.76 -30.02 7.14
N SER A 95 -1.15 -28.95 6.45
CA SER A 95 -2.47 -28.78 5.82
C SER A 95 -2.48 -29.15 4.33
N GLY A 96 -1.36 -29.66 3.80
CA GLY A 96 -1.23 -30.08 2.40
C GLY A 96 -0.82 -28.99 1.42
N TYR A 97 -0.41 -27.80 1.88
CA TYR A 97 0.06 -26.70 1.03
C TYR A 97 1.55 -26.45 1.21
N SER A 98 2.30 -26.33 0.12
CA SER A 98 3.74 -26.08 0.15
C SER A 98 4.02 -24.64 -0.27
N TYR A 99 4.47 -23.82 0.68
CA TYR A 99 4.96 -22.47 0.45
C TYR A 99 6.12 -22.19 1.40
N ASP A 100 7.19 -21.59 0.90
CA ASP A 100 8.36 -21.19 1.67
C ASP A 100 8.10 -19.89 2.44
N SER A 101 7.17 -19.05 1.98
CA SER A 101 6.78 -17.82 2.67
C SER A 101 5.33 -17.41 2.45
N PRO A 102 4.73 -16.59 3.34
CA PRO A 102 3.41 -16.02 3.11
C PRO A 102 3.32 -15.17 1.84
N LEU A 103 4.43 -14.56 1.41
CA LEU A 103 4.49 -13.76 0.18
C LEU A 103 4.35 -14.63 -1.07
N GLU A 104 4.85 -15.86 -1.03
CA GLU A 104 4.66 -16.84 -2.10
C GLU A 104 3.20 -17.29 -2.18
N SER A 105 2.56 -17.56 -1.04
CA SER A 105 1.12 -17.89 -0.96
C SER A 105 0.23 -16.80 -1.54
N VAL A 106 0.52 -15.52 -1.23
CA VAL A 106 -0.22 -14.36 -1.73
C VAL A 106 0.02 -14.13 -3.22
N GLY A 107 1.23 -14.43 -3.72
CA GLY A 107 1.63 -14.23 -5.11
C GLY A 107 1.44 -15.44 -6.02
N ASP A 108 0.77 -16.50 -5.57
CA ASP A 108 0.61 -17.73 -6.35
C ASP A 108 -0.27 -17.49 -7.58
N GLU A 109 0.36 -17.52 -8.75
CA GLU A 109 -0.28 -17.26 -10.05
C GLU A 109 -1.45 -18.19 -10.36
N LYS A 110 -1.53 -19.37 -9.72
CA LYS A 110 -2.67 -20.29 -9.92
C LYS A 110 -4.01 -19.67 -9.52
N PHE A 111 -4.00 -18.66 -8.65
CA PHE A 111 -5.20 -17.94 -8.21
C PHE A 111 -5.52 -16.70 -9.06
N HIS A 112 -4.67 -16.30 -10.02
CA HIS A 112 -4.88 -15.11 -10.84
C HIS A 112 -5.75 -15.34 -12.08
N SER A 113 -6.27 -16.55 -12.26
CA SER A 113 -7.00 -16.95 -13.48
C SER A 113 -8.46 -16.48 -13.54
N SER A 114 -8.99 -15.90 -12.45
CA SER A 114 -10.40 -15.51 -12.33
C SER A 114 -10.55 -14.27 -11.45
N GLU A 115 -11.49 -13.39 -11.80
CA GLU A 115 -11.87 -12.24 -10.94
C GLU A 115 -12.53 -12.69 -9.63
N LYS A 116 -13.11 -13.89 -9.61
CA LYS A 116 -13.79 -14.45 -8.45
C LYS A 116 -12.95 -15.51 -7.79
N ALA A 117 -12.80 -15.39 -6.47
CA ALA A 117 -12.05 -16.33 -5.68
C ALA A 117 -12.67 -17.74 -5.70
N GLY A 118 -11.86 -18.71 -6.13
CA GLY A 118 -12.23 -20.12 -6.24
C GLY A 118 -12.35 -20.81 -4.88
N ALA A 119 -12.86 -22.05 -4.87
CA ALA A 119 -12.96 -22.84 -3.64
C ALA A 119 -11.59 -23.19 -3.05
N GLU A 120 -10.59 -23.45 -3.89
CA GLU A 120 -9.22 -23.74 -3.46
C GLU A 120 -8.53 -22.52 -2.88
N GLU A 121 -8.56 -21.38 -3.60
CA GLU A 121 -8.02 -20.11 -3.12
C GLU A 121 -8.58 -19.74 -1.74
N LYS A 122 -9.90 -19.85 -1.55
CA LYS A 122 -10.54 -19.62 -0.24
C LYS A 122 -10.00 -20.56 0.83
N ARG A 123 -9.78 -21.85 0.51
CA ARG A 123 -9.20 -22.80 1.48
C ARG A 123 -7.76 -22.42 1.82
N VAL A 124 -6.94 -22.07 0.84
CA VAL A 124 -5.56 -21.62 1.08
C VAL A 124 -5.53 -20.37 1.95
N ALA A 125 -6.34 -19.36 1.62
CA ALA A 125 -6.41 -18.13 2.39
C ALA A 125 -6.86 -18.37 3.85
N LEU A 126 -7.86 -19.24 4.07
CA LEU A 126 -8.30 -19.60 5.41
C LEU A 126 -7.22 -20.38 6.20
N THR A 127 -6.51 -21.31 5.55
CA THR A 127 -5.39 -22.02 6.16
C THR A 127 -4.22 -21.10 6.46
N ASP A 128 -3.92 -20.15 5.57
CA ASP A 128 -2.90 -19.12 5.79
C ASP A 128 -3.21 -18.28 7.04
N LEU A 129 -4.46 -17.83 7.20
CA LEU A 129 -4.91 -17.08 8.39
C LEU A 129 -4.77 -17.91 9.67
N ASP A 130 -5.19 -19.18 9.67
CA ASP A 130 -5.02 -20.09 10.82
C ASP A 130 -3.54 -20.28 11.17
N CYS A 131 -2.70 -20.60 10.18
CA CYS A 131 -1.28 -20.82 10.39
C CYS A 131 -0.56 -19.55 10.88
N LYS A 132 -0.90 -18.37 10.35
CA LYS A 132 -0.39 -17.08 10.85
C LYS A 132 -0.78 -16.87 12.31
N GLY A 133 -2.01 -17.20 12.69
CA GLY A 133 -2.48 -17.18 14.08
C GLY A 133 -1.71 -18.13 15.00
N ARG A 134 -1.58 -19.40 14.61
CA ARG A 134 -0.92 -20.46 15.40
C ARG A 134 0.52 -20.14 15.75
N VAL A 135 1.26 -19.50 14.85
CA VAL A 135 2.70 -19.21 15.07
C VAL A 135 2.98 -17.78 15.51
N GLY A 136 1.95 -16.93 15.54
CA GLY A 136 2.04 -15.51 15.85
C GLY A 136 2.81 -14.71 14.78
N LEU A 137 2.62 -15.04 13.51
CA LEU A 137 3.42 -14.49 12.41
C LEU A 137 3.31 -12.97 12.30
N ILE A 138 2.07 -12.46 12.30
CA ILE A 138 1.79 -11.04 12.10
C ILE A 138 2.42 -10.20 13.21
N GLU A 139 2.27 -10.61 14.47
CA GLU A 139 2.82 -9.91 15.61
C GLU A 139 4.35 -9.90 15.60
N LYS A 140 4.97 -11.08 15.39
CA LYS A 140 6.43 -11.21 15.44
C LYS A 140 7.12 -10.46 14.30
N TRP A 141 6.63 -10.65 13.07
CA TRP A 141 7.17 -9.93 11.92
C TRP A 141 6.90 -8.43 12.06
N GLY A 142 5.66 -8.03 12.37
CA GLY A 142 5.29 -6.63 12.55
C GLY A 142 6.13 -5.92 13.64
N SER A 143 6.46 -6.61 14.74
CA SER A 143 7.32 -6.05 15.80
C SER A 143 8.76 -5.82 15.31
N VAL A 144 9.31 -6.76 14.54
CA VAL A 144 10.65 -6.63 13.92
C VAL A 144 10.68 -5.44 12.97
N GLU A 145 9.73 -5.37 12.05
CA GLU A 145 9.65 -4.27 11.08
C GLU A 145 9.41 -2.92 11.76
N ALA A 146 8.49 -2.85 12.72
CA ALA A 146 8.22 -1.62 13.47
C ALA A 146 9.46 -1.12 14.23
N GLY A 147 10.31 -2.02 14.72
CA GLY A 147 11.61 -1.67 15.28
C GLY A 147 12.53 -1.00 14.25
N MET A 148 12.57 -1.52 13.02
CA MET A 148 13.35 -0.94 11.93
C MET A 148 12.80 0.40 11.46
N GLN A 149 11.46 0.53 11.36
CA GLN A 149 10.79 1.78 11.03
C GLN A 149 11.12 2.86 12.06
N LYS A 150 10.95 2.56 13.36
CA LYS A 150 11.26 3.50 14.45
C LYS A 150 12.70 3.99 14.42
N GLU A 151 13.65 3.14 14.04
CA GLU A 151 15.05 3.55 13.89
C GLU A 151 15.26 4.42 12.65
N ALA A 152 14.69 4.05 11.51
CA ALA A 152 14.80 4.83 10.27
C ALA A 152 14.16 6.22 10.40
N MET A 153 13.05 6.33 11.14
CA MET A 153 12.36 7.60 11.42
C MET A 153 13.24 8.62 12.17
N LYS A 154 14.26 8.17 12.93
CA LYS A 154 15.19 9.07 13.64
C LYS A 154 16.12 9.86 12.71
N ARG A 155 16.23 9.46 11.44
CA ARG A 155 17.10 10.12 10.46
C ARG A 155 16.61 11.52 10.10
N ASP A 156 15.29 11.73 10.09
CA ASP A 156 14.67 12.99 9.71
C ASP A 156 13.27 13.14 10.36
N PRO A 157 13.21 13.38 11.67
CA PRO A 157 11.94 13.54 12.38
C PRO A 157 11.16 14.78 11.89
N GLU A 158 11.83 15.81 11.40
CA GLU A 158 11.22 17.03 10.86
C GLU A 158 10.32 16.73 9.66
N LYS A 159 10.75 15.87 8.72
CA LYS A 159 9.89 15.43 7.61
C LYS A 159 8.62 14.73 8.10
N LEU A 160 8.69 13.91 9.14
CA LEU A 160 7.51 13.22 9.66
C LEU A 160 6.56 14.18 10.37
N ILE A 161 7.09 15.18 11.07
CA ILE A 161 6.31 16.27 11.66
C ILE A 161 5.61 17.08 10.56
N GLN A 162 6.32 17.42 9.49
CA GLN A 162 5.77 18.11 8.33
C GLN A 162 4.65 17.30 7.66
N LEU A 163 4.87 16.00 7.42
CA LEU A 163 3.87 15.11 6.84
C LEU A 163 2.61 15.03 7.71
N LYS A 164 2.78 14.91 9.04
CA LYS A 164 1.66 14.88 9.97
C LYS A 164 0.86 16.17 9.93
N ALA A 165 1.53 17.33 9.97
CA ALA A 165 0.87 18.63 9.90
C ALA A 165 0.07 18.81 8.59
N PHE A 166 0.64 18.33 7.48
CA PHE A 166 -0.04 18.29 6.18
C PHE A 166 -1.26 17.36 6.20
N GLN A 167 -1.15 16.13 6.69
CA GLN A 167 -2.30 15.22 6.79
C GLN A 167 -3.41 15.78 7.69
N GLU A 168 -3.05 16.48 8.76
CA GLU A 168 -4.02 17.17 9.61
C GLU A 168 -4.69 18.35 8.89
N SER A 169 -3.98 19.08 8.01
CA SER A 169 -4.62 20.10 7.17
C SER A 169 -5.56 19.48 6.14
N GLN A 170 -5.17 18.38 5.49
CA GLN A 170 -6.04 17.62 4.58
C GLN A 170 -7.37 17.29 5.26
N LEU A 171 -7.31 16.72 6.47
CA LEU A 171 -8.51 16.33 7.22
C LEU A 171 -9.37 17.53 7.62
N ARG A 172 -8.76 18.66 8.01
CA ARG A 172 -9.51 19.89 8.30
C ARG A 172 -10.20 20.43 7.05
N ASN A 173 -9.51 20.47 5.92
CA ASN A 173 -10.03 21.00 4.67
C ASN A 173 -11.14 20.12 4.09
N ALA A 174 -10.96 18.81 4.10
CA ALA A 174 -12.00 17.85 3.73
C ALA A 174 -13.27 18.01 4.59
N ARG A 175 -13.12 18.13 5.92
CA ARG A 175 -14.28 18.37 6.82
C ARG A 175 -15.00 19.67 6.50
N LYS A 176 -14.27 20.77 6.26
CA LYS A 176 -14.86 22.06 5.87
C LYS A 176 -15.63 21.95 4.56
N ALA A 177 -15.08 21.22 3.58
CA ALA A 177 -15.74 21.00 2.30
C ALA A 177 -17.06 20.22 2.45
N LEU A 178 -17.09 19.22 3.33
CA LEU A 178 -18.29 18.41 3.60
C LEU A 178 -19.31 19.11 4.49
N SER A 179 -18.89 20.00 5.39
CA SER A 179 -19.78 20.74 6.30
C SER A 179 -20.35 22.03 5.70
N GLY A 180 -19.91 22.39 4.48
CA GLY A 180 -20.37 23.57 3.75
C GLY A 180 -21.54 23.29 2.80
N SER A 181 -22.28 22.18 3.02
CA SER A 181 -23.56 21.84 2.38
C SER A 181 -24.71 22.01 3.37
#